data_AF-A0A368A8G7-F1
#
_entry.id   AF-A0A368A8G7-F1
#
_cell.length_a   1.000
_cell.length_b   1.000
_cell.length_c   1.000
_cell.angle_alpha   90.00
_cell.angle_beta   90.00
_cell.angle_gamma   90.00
#
_symmetry.space_group_name_H-M   'P 1'
#
loop_
_entity.id
_entity.type
_entity.pdbx_description
1 polymer ?
#
loop_
_entity_poly.entity_id
_entity_poly.type
_entity_poly.pdbx_seq_one_letter_code
_entity_poly.pdbx_strand_id
1 'polypeptide(L)' 'MASADTAYIIIEGCGGHGAIPEKETDSIIAASSIVMALQTIISRNVSPLDTTVVTVGLF' A
#
# COMPACT_ATOMS: atom_id res chain seq x y z
N MET A 1 -4.42 -24.52 -8.90
CA MET A 1 -5.43 -23.77 -8.13
C MET A 1 -5.15 -22.30 -8.32
N ALA A 2 -6.10 -21.50 -8.77
CA ALA A 2 -5.98 -20.05 -8.85
C ALA A 2 -7.20 -19.46 -8.14
N SER A 3 -7.03 -19.10 -6.88
CA SER A 3 -7.96 -18.26 -6.14
C SER A 3 -7.28 -16.91 -6.00
N ALA A 4 -7.98 -15.83 -6.34
CA ALA A 4 -7.51 -14.48 -6.16
C ALA A 4 -8.48 -13.77 -5.22
N ASP A 5 -7.94 -13.16 -4.17
CA ASP A 5 -8.71 -12.30 -3.27
C ASP A 5 -8.46 -10.85 -3.61
N THR A 6 -9.47 -10.00 -3.43
CA THR A 6 -9.37 -8.56 -3.61
C THR A 6 -9.60 -7.87 -2.28
N ALA A 7 -8.73 -6.92 -1.96
CA ALA A 7 -8.84 -6.09 -0.76
C ALA A 7 -8.91 -4.61 -1.14
N TYR A 8 -9.66 -3.85 -0.35
CA TYR A 8 -9.73 -2.38 -0.46
C TYR A 8 -9.19 -1.78 0.83
N ILE A 9 -8.28 -0.81 0.69
CA ILE A 9 -7.68 -0.07 1.81
C ILE A 9 -8.08 1.38 1.65
N ILE A 10 -8.82 1.90 2.64
CA ILE A 10 -9.20 3.31 2.71
C ILE A 10 -8.22 3.99 3.65
N ILE A 11 -7.57 5.04 3.18
CA ILE A 11 -6.58 5.81 3.95
C ILE A 11 -7.16 7.20 4.18
N GLU A 12 -7.57 7.44 5.42
CA GLU A 12 -8.12 8.73 5.84
C GLU A 12 -6.99 9.62 6.38
N GLY A 13 -6.70 10.68 5.62
CA GLY A 13 -5.82 11.76 6.05
C GLY A 13 -6.59 12.94 6.62
N CYS A 14 -5.85 13.99 6.96
CA CYS A 14 -6.41 15.29 7.33
C CYS A 14 -5.79 16.34 6.42
N GLY A 15 -6.60 16.91 5.51
CA GLY A 15 -6.11 17.89 4.55
C GLY A 15 -5.90 19.28 5.18
N GLY A 16 -5.14 20.12 4.48
CA GLY A 16 -4.91 21.51 4.88
C GLY A 16 -4.36 22.38 3.75
N HIS A 17 -3.58 23.40 4.14
CA HIS A 17 -2.89 24.25 3.19
C HIS A 17 -1.51 23.68 2.84
N GLY A 18 -1.31 23.21 1.60
CA GLY A 18 -0.10 22.47 1.21
C GLY A 18 1.27 23.17 1.39
N ALA A 19 1.29 24.45 1.80
CA ALA A 19 2.50 25.12 2.27
C ALA A 19 2.77 24.95 3.79
N ILE A 20 1.91 24.25 4.53
CA ILE A 20 1.95 24.01 5.98
C ILE A 20 1.72 22.51 6.26
N PRO A 21 2.55 21.61 5.71
CA PRO A 21 2.34 20.17 5.78
C PRO A 21 2.39 19.61 7.22
N GLU A 22 3.03 20.31 8.16
CA GLU A 22 3.10 19.88 9.57
C GLU A 22 1.75 19.93 10.30
N LYS A 23 0.76 20.61 9.74
CA LYS A 23 -0.62 20.63 10.26
C LYS A 23 -1.55 19.64 9.54
N GLU A 24 -1.01 18.88 8.60
CA GLU A 24 -1.75 17.95 7.75
C GLU A 24 -1.34 16.51 8.03
N THR A 25 -2.17 15.59 7.57
CA THR A 25 -1.84 14.17 7.48
C THR A 25 -2.04 13.75 6.04
N ASP A 26 -0.93 13.67 5.30
CA ASP A 26 -0.92 13.41 3.87
C ASP A 26 -1.20 11.91 3.59
N SER A 27 -2.40 11.65 3.09
CA SER A 27 -2.84 10.30 2.72
C SER A 27 -2.09 9.73 1.52
N ILE A 28 -1.54 10.55 0.62
CA ILE A 28 -0.77 10.10 -0.54
C ILE A 28 0.58 9.55 -0.09
N ILE A 29 1.27 10.24 0.83
CA ILE A 29 2.54 9.76 1.39
C ILE A 29 2.33 8.47 2.19
N ALA A 30 1.26 8.42 3.00
CA ALA A 30 0.90 7.22 3.76
C ALA A 30 0.61 6.04 2.82
N ALA A 31 -0.21 6.25 1.78
CA ALA A 31 -0.53 5.23 0.78
C ALA A 31 0.72 4.73 0.04
N SER A 32 1.61 5.64 -0.37
CA SER A 32 2.86 5.28 -1.04
C SER A 32 3.75 4.40 -0.16
N SER A 33 3.83 4.72 1.13
CA SER A 33 4.57 3.91 2.11
C SER A 33 3.98 2.51 2.27
N ILE A 34 2.65 2.40 2.28
CA ILE A 34 1.96 1.11 2.32
C ILE A 34 2.26 0.29 1.06
N VAL A 35 2.17 0.88 -0.13
CA VAL A 35 2.51 0.20 -1.39
C VAL A 35 3.93 -0.36 -1.34
N MET A 36 4.87 0.40 -0.80
CA MET A 36 6.26 -0.05 -0.65
C MET A 36 6.41 -1.20 0.33
N ALA A 37 5.72 -1.12 1.48
CA ALA A 37 5.70 -2.20 2.46
C ALA A 37 5.07 -3.48 1.90
N LEU A 38 4.00 -3.40 1.11
CA LEU A 38 3.34 -4.56 0.50
C LEU A 38 4.29 -5.39 -0.38
N GLN A 39 5.28 -4.76 -1.04
CA GLN A 39 6.27 -5.48 -1.85
C GLN A 39 7.16 -6.41 -1.02
N THR A 40 7.27 -6.16 0.29
CA THR A 40 8.04 -7.00 1.20
C THR A 40 7.38 -8.34 1.50
N ILE A 41 6.06 -8.45 1.35
CA ILE A 41 5.30 -9.69 1.60
C ILE A 41 5.87 -10.81 0.73
N ILE A 42 5.93 -10.60 -0.59
CA ILE A 42 6.47 -11.62 -1.49
C ILE A 42 7.99 -11.73 -1.35
N SER A 43 8.70 -10.60 -1.32
CA SER A 43 10.17 -10.63 -1.39
C SER A 43 10.87 -11.12 -0.11
N ARG A 44 10.17 -11.16 1.04
CA ARG A 44 10.76 -11.55 2.33
C ARG A 44 9.99 -12.62 3.09
N ASN A 45 8.69 -12.78 2.85
CA ASN A 45 7.85 -13.67 3.65
C ASN A 45 7.28 -14.88 2.88
N VAL A 46 7.53 -14.97 1.56
CA VAL A 46 7.11 -16.09 0.72
C VAL A 46 8.33 -16.90 0.29
N SER A 47 8.21 -18.23 0.25
CA SER A 47 9.26 -19.10 -0.25
C SER A 47 9.56 -18.76 -1.71
N PRO A 48 10.84 -18.69 -2.14
CA PRO A 48 11.18 -18.50 -3.55
C PRO A 48 10.67 -19.60 -4.49
N LEU A 49 10.28 -20.76 -3.94
CA LEU A 49 9.71 -21.87 -4.69
C LEU A 49 8.20 -21.73 -4.92
N ASP A 50 7.53 -20.85 -4.17
CA ASP A 50 6.10 -20.63 -4.27
C ASP A 50 5.80 -19.51 -5.28
N THR A 51 4.85 -19.74 -6.18
CA THR A 51 4.40 -18.71 -7.13
C THR A 51 3.27 -17.89 -6.52
N THR A 52 3.57 -16.64 -6.14
CA THR A 52 2.61 -15.71 -5.51
C THR A 52 2.70 -14.33 -6.16
N VAL A 53 1.57 -13.62 -6.26
CA VAL A 53 1.50 -12.26 -6.82
C VAL A 53 0.66 -11.37 -5.91
N VAL A 54 1.12 -10.13 -5.71
CA VAL A 54 0.41 -9.05 -5.02
C VAL A 54 0.46 -7.86 -5.96
N THR A 55 -0.68 -7.26 -6.25
CA THR A 55 -0.80 -6.13 -7.17
C THR A 55 -1.62 -5.03 -6.54
N VAL A 56 -1.12 -3.80 -6.64
CA VAL A 56 -1.88 -2.58 -6.33
C VAL A 56 -2.44 -2.08 -7.65
N GLY A 57 -3.71 -2.37 -7.91
CA GLY A 57 -4.34 -2.08 -9.21
C GLY A 57 -4.93 -0.66 -9.32
N LEU A 58 -5.17 0.00 -8.19
CA LEU A 58 -5.78 1.32 -8.10
C LEU A 58 -5.09 2.09 -6.96
N PHE A 59 -4.89 3.40 -7.16
CA PHE A 59 -4.26 4.32 -6.21
C PHE A 59 -4.95 5.68 -6.29
#